data_AF-A0A944S0Q1-F1
#
_entry.id   AF-A0A944S0Q1-F1
#
_cell.length_a   1.000
_cell.length_b   1.000
_cell.length_c   1.000
_cell.angle_alpha   90.00
_cell.angle_beta   90.00
_cell.angle_gamma   90.00
#
_symmetry.space_group_name_H-M   'P 1'
#
loop_
_entity.id
_entity.type
_entity.pdbx_description
1 polymer ?
#
loop_
_entity_poly.entity_id
_entity_poly.type
_entity_poly.pdbx_seq_one_letter_code
_entity_poly.pdbx_strand_id
1 'polypeptide(L)'
;MMDIVRPEDAPDAGLKVRLGEPVPVMLAPEGDERWGFFMFPSIWRLRDGRLVCAVTLGGDHMPTEMDYHYLWYLSDDEGQHWTHTVMDVAEAEAILRERFTLPSGRQIYYEPKLVSLDLIEAEPYPLNPAAEHGFMQGIELLYRLGDLPEAFRSVTMVERGPTADEWTTHQATMDPDILLPAFKETVVDADPIDQLTHGYIATRLRKWVRHVGDQRLPNPGIWVHRGATWATPDDLANPQDDVALRLRIETPSAVRLHDIGYQPIMELASGELIVSAFGTRLRLADNKAPGTKRTHCHVFRSSSDGLAWQHDSTFPHAQIGDDVIAQVHITPNMPAGNWLAAVRTWNRQATTADSPLLISTSDDEGQSWTCPMAIRPSSTNPAGGLLANGVAYRMYGRPGQFITFCGDGEGRRWGNDVCLVPVDSDTCANSSDVVLGADRFMIAYTDYRHVDAAGRVRKAVLVREVVVEPPTT
;
A
#
# COMPACT_ATOMS: atom_id res chain seq x y z
N MET A 1 0.13 -30.70 8.35
CA MET A 1 -0.46 -29.36 8.47
C MET A 1 -0.24 -28.93 9.90
N MET A 2 0.42 -27.80 10.14
CA MET A 2 0.29 -27.14 11.44
C MET A 2 -1.16 -26.71 11.59
N ASP A 3 -1.75 -26.90 12.77
CA ASP A 3 -3.10 -26.44 13.05
C ASP A 3 -3.12 -24.91 12.97
N ILE A 4 -4.02 -24.36 12.15
CA ILE A 4 -4.23 -22.92 12.07
C ILE A 4 -4.76 -22.43 13.41
N VAL A 5 -3.99 -21.57 14.07
CA VAL A 5 -4.30 -21.09 15.43
C VAL A 5 -5.22 -19.88 15.34
N ARG A 6 -6.29 -19.88 16.14
CA ARG A 6 -7.18 -18.71 16.26
C ARG A 6 -6.53 -17.63 17.13
N PRO A 7 -6.88 -16.34 16.96
CA PRO A 7 -6.31 -15.26 17.76
C PRO A 7 -6.42 -15.51 19.28
N GLU A 8 -7.56 -16.02 19.75
CA GLU A 8 -7.82 -16.31 21.16
C GLU A 8 -6.99 -17.48 21.74
N ASP A 9 -6.49 -18.35 20.85
CA ASP A 9 -5.69 -19.53 21.20
C ASP A 9 -4.20 -19.32 20.86
N ALA A 10 -3.80 -18.09 20.50
CA ALA A 10 -2.44 -17.79 20.11
C ALA A 10 -1.44 -18.15 21.23
N PRO A 11 -0.33 -18.85 20.91
CA PRO A 11 0.63 -19.25 21.93
C PRO A 11 1.29 -18.01 22.56
N ASP A 12 1.76 -18.17 23.79
CA ASP A 12 2.66 -17.19 24.40
C ASP A 12 4.05 -17.32 23.75
N ALA A 13 4.47 -16.29 23.03
CA ALA A 13 5.81 -16.17 22.45
C ALA A 13 6.83 -15.59 23.44
N GLY A 14 6.46 -15.44 24.72
CA GLY A 14 7.31 -14.90 25.78
C GLY A 14 7.41 -13.38 25.77
N LEU A 15 6.53 -12.70 25.03
CA LEU A 15 6.54 -11.26 24.86
C LEU A 15 5.58 -10.59 25.84
N LYS A 16 5.98 -9.42 26.35
CA LYS A 16 5.08 -8.58 27.15
C LYS A 16 4.51 -7.48 26.25
N VAL A 17 3.25 -7.65 25.88
CA VAL A 17 2.51 -6.71 25.02
C VAL A 17 1.60 -5.83 25.87
N ARG A 18 1.64 -4.51 25.66
CA ARG A 18 0.75 -3.53 26.28
C ARG A 18 0.10 -2.70 25.18
N LEU A 19 -1.19 -2.44 25.33
CA LEU A 19 -1.95 -1.60 24.42
C LEU A 19 -2.41 -0.35 25.17
N GLY A 20 -2.23 0.83 24.57
CA GLY A 20 -2.79 2.09 25.08
C GLY A 20 -4.33 2.10 25.05
N GLU A 21 -4.99 3.20 25.37
CA GLU A 21 -6.43 3.33 25.08
C GLU A 21 -6.62 3.67 23.59
N PRO A 22 -7.71 3.20 22.93
CA PRO A 22 -8.05 3.66 21.58
C PRO A 22 -8.38 5.16 21.57
N VAL A 23 -7.74 5.91 20.68
CA VAL A 23 -7.99 7.34 20.48
C VAL A 23 -8.68 7.56 19.13
N PRO A 24 -9.85 8.22 19.07
CA PRO A 24 -10.50 8.52 17.80
C PRO A 24 -9.75 9.62 17.05
N VAL A 25 -9.37 9.32 15.81
CA VAL A 25 -8.83 10.32 14.87
C VAL A 25 -9.97 10.96 14.08
N MET A 26 -10.90 10.12 13.60
CA MET A 26 -11.99 10.53 12.73
C MET A 26 -13.24 9.71 13.04
N LEU A 27 -14.38 10.39 13.07
CA LEU A 27 -15.71 9.77 13.12
C LEU A 27 -16.50 10.12 11.86
N ALA A 28 -17.01 9.10 11.18
CA ALA A 28 -17.88 9.28 10.02
C ALA A 28 -19.22 9.93 10.44
N PRO A 29 -19.96 10.51 9.48
CA PRO A 29 -21.35 10.85 9.70
C PRO A 29 -22.16 9.66 10.22
N GLU A 30 -23.11 9.93 11.10
CA GLU A 30 -24.00 8.91 11.64
C GLU A 30 -24.80 8.24 10.52
N GLY A 31 -24.87 6.90 10.56
CA GLY A 31 -25.51 6.11 9.52
C GLY A 31 -24.72 5.92 8.22
N ASP A 32 -23.43 6.31 8.16
CA ASP A 32 -22.61 6.02 6.97
C ASP A 32 -22.25 4.53 6.87
N GLU A 33 -22.82 3.86 5.87
CA GLU A 33 -22.58 2.44 5.56
C GLU A 33 -21.79 2.22 4.27
N ARG A 34 -21.31 3.29 3.63
CA ARG A 34 -20.67 3.21 2.30
C ARG A 34 -19.32 2.51 2.39
N TRP A 35 -19.09 1.50 1.53
CA TRP A 35 -17.79 0.85 1.40
C TRP A 35 -16.79 1.74 0.64
N GLY A 36 -15.53 1.70 1.06
CA GLY A 36 -14.43 2.55 0.58
C GLY A 36 -14.30 3.90 1.31
N PHE A 37 -15.41 4.47 1.78
CA PHE A 37 -15.44 5.79 2.41
C PHE A 37 -15.07 5.71 3.89
N PHE A 38 -14.26 6.67 4.36
CA PHE A 38 -13.80 6.77 5.75
C PHE A 38 -13.02 5.52 6.18
N MET A 39 -12.23 4.98 5.25
CA MET A 39 -11.48 3.73 5.37
C MET A 39 -10.00 3.97 5.02
N PHE A 40 -9.20 2.90 5.08
CA PHE A 40 -7.79 2.89 4.64
C PHE A 40 -6.96 4.03 5.27
N PRO A 41 -6.86 4.07 6.61
CA PRO A 41 -6.03 5.07 7.26
C PRO A 41 -4.56 4.86 6.88
N SER A 42 -3.84 5.98 6.74
CA SER A 42 -2.41 6.01 6.53
C SER A 42 -1.77 6.88 7.61
N ILE A 43 -0.80 6.35 8.35
CA ILE A 43 -0.14 7.07 9.45
C ILE A 43 1.37 7.12 9.23
N TRP A 44 1.98 8.28 9.47
CA TRP A 44 3.44 8.46 9.44
C TRP A 44 3.87 9.61 10.35
N ARG A 45 5.18 9.73 10.55
CA ARG A 45 5.82 10.76 11.38
C ARG A 45 6.55 11.76 10.49
N LEU A 46 6.29 13.04 10.73
CA LEU A 46 7.03 14.14 10.14
C LEU A 46 8.35 14.34 10.86
N ARG A 47 9.30 14.99 10.19
CA ARG A 47 10.63 15.25 10.73
C ARG A 47 10.61 16.18 11.95
N ASP A 48 9.63 17.06 12.03
CA ASP A 48 9.40 17.91 13.21
C ASP A 48 8.78 17.16 14.41
N GLY A 49 8.54 15.85 14.26
CA GLY A 49 8.05 14.97 15.31
C GLY A 49 6.53 14.79 15.31
N ARG A 50 5.77 15.63 14.60
CA ARG A 50 4.31 15.50 14.48
C ARG A 50 3.92 14.20 13.79
N LEU A 51 2.74 13.70 14.12
CA LEU A 51 2.14 12.56 13.43
C LEU A 51 1.06 13.03 12.47
N VAL A 52 0.97 12.35 11.34
CA VAL A 52 -0.05 12.58 10.31
C VAL A 52 -0.89 11.33 10.20
N CYS A 53 -2.21 11.47 10.19
CA CYS A 53 -3.13 10.43 9.80
C CYS A 53 -3.98 10.94 8.63
N ALA A 54 -3.80 10.33 7.47
CA ALA A 54 -4.61 10.58 6.29
C ALA A 54 -5.69 9.50 6.17
N VAL A 55 -6.95 9.93 6.05
CA VAL A 55 -8.10 9.03 5.96
C VAL A 55 -8.78 9.17 4.61
N THR A 56 -9.01 8.04 3.95
CA THR A 56 -9.51 8.02 2.57
C THR A 56 -11.00 8.34 2.50
N LEU A 57 -11.34 9.23 1.58
CA LEU A 57 -12.68 9.56 1.12
C LEU A 57 -12.78 9.21 -0.38
N GLY A 58 -13.37 8.08 -0.67
CA GLY A 58 -13.53 7.59 -2.04
C GLY A 58 -14.07 6.16 -2.02
N GLY A 59 -14.60 5.69 -3.14
CA GLY A 59 -14.97 4.28 -3.22
C GLY A 59 -13.73 3.38 -3.32
N ASP A 60 -13.90 2.09 -3.05
CA ASP A 60 -12.84 1.08 -3.21
C ASP A 60 -12.84 0.57 -4.66
N HIS A 61 -12.24 1.34 -5.58
CA HIS A 61 -12.28 1.03 -7.01
C HIS A 61 -10.92 1.18 -7.71
N MET A 62 -10.58 0.17 -8.51
CA MET A 62 -9.57 0.18 -9.58
C MET A 62 -10.24 0.72 -10.87
N PRO A 63 -9.56 1.43 -11.79
CA PRO A 63 -8.12 1.35 -12.11
C PRO A 63 -7.28 2.59 -11.76
N THR A 64 -7.84 3.63 -11.15
CA THR A 64 -7.12 4.89 -10.88
C THR A 64 -6.76 5.01 -9.41
N GLU A 65 -5.80 4.20 -8.96
CA GLU A 65 -5.26 4.17 -7.58
C GLU A 65 -4.74 5.53 -7.05
N MET A 66 -4.76 6.60 -7.87
CA MET A 66 -4.27 7.94 -7.54
C MET A 66 -5.38 8.99 -7.34
N ASP A 67 -6.66 8.61 -7.33
CA ASP A 67 -7.79 9.55 -7.17
C ASP A 67 -8.46 9.48 -5.78
N TYR A 68 -7.63 9.42 -4.74
CA TYR A 68 -8.12 9.49 -3.36
C TYR A 68 -8.26 10.92 -2.88
N HIS A 69 -9.29 11.16 -2.09
CA HIS A 69 -9.40 12.36 -1.30
C HIS A 69 -9.00 12.00 0.11
N TYR A 70 -8.13 12.78 0.73
CA TYR A 70 -7.73 12.55 2.11
C TYR A 70 -8.35 13.60 3.02
N LEU A 71 -8.92 13.15 4.13
CA LEU A 71 -9.03 13.94 5.34
C LEU A 71 -7.70 13.87 6.07
N TRP A 72 -7.17 15.02 6.46
CA TRP A 72 -5.87 15.13 7.12
C TRP A 72 -6.05 15.41 8.59
N TYR A 73 -5.37 14.63 9.41
CA TYR A 73 -5.34 14.80 10.86
C TYR A 73 -3.90 14.90 11.33
N LEU A 74 -3.62 15.88 12.17
CA LEU A 74 -2.31 16.09 12.76
C LEU A 74 -2.37 15.90 14.27
N SER A 75 -1.30 15.34 14.82
CA SER A 75 -1.04 15.28 16.26
C SER A 75 0.35 15.84 16.57
N ASP A 76 0.43 16.67 17.60
CA ASP A 76 1.67 17.27 18.12
C ASP A 76 2.09 16.67 19.49
N ASP A 77 1.36 15.65 19.97
CA ASP A 77 1.48 15.09 21.31
C ASP A 77 1.54 13.55 21.34
N GLU A 78 2.21 12.99 20.34
CA GLU A 78 2.39 11.54 20.16
C GLU A 78 1.07 10.76 20.03
N GLY A 79 0.06 11.35 19.36
CA GLY A 79 -1.19 10.72 18.99
C GLY A 79 -2.26 10.70 20.08
N GLN A 80 -2.08 11.47 21.16
CA GLN A 80 -3.07 11.61 22.22
C GLN A 80 -4.26 12.47 21.77
N HIS A 81 -4.01 13.51 20.97
CA HIS A 81 -5.04 14.35 20.36
C HIS A 81 -4.81 14.53 18.86
N TRP A 82 -5.89 14.65 18.11
CA TRP A 82 -5.88 14.76 16.65
C TRP A 82 -6.73 15.94 16.19
N THR A 83 -6.14 16.78 15.34
CA THR A 83 -6.80 17.95 14.78
C THR A 83 -7.02 17.75 13.28
N HIS A 84 -8.28 17.78 12.84
CA HIS A 84 -8.60 17.87 11.41
C HIS A 84 -8.00 19.15 10.85
N THR A 85 -7.19 19.02 9.81
CA THR A 85 -6.50 20.13 9.17
C THR A 85 -6.96 20.24 7.73
N VAL A 86 -7.39 21.44 7.35
CA VAL A 86 -7.62 21.77 5.95
C VAL A 86 -6.29 22.23 5.38
N MET A 87 -5.78 21.49 4.41
CA MET A 87 -4.51 21.78 3.75
C MET A 87 -4.75 22.16 2.30
N ASP A 88 -4.02 23.17 1.82
CA ASP A 88 -3.92 23.38 0.40
C ASP A 88 -3.06 22.28 -0.27
N VAL A 89 -2.94 22.36 -1.60
CA VAL A 89 -2.21 21.35 -2.38
C VAL A 89 -0.72 21.32 -2.02
N ALA A 90 -0.11 22.49 -1.79
CA ALA A 90 1.32 22.63 -1.52
C ALA A 90 1.67 22.16 -0.09
N GLU A 91 0.83 22.46 0.89
CA GLU A 91 0.97 21.97 2.27
C GLU A 91 0.88 20.44 2.33
N ALA A 92 -0.12 19.86 1.66
CA ALA A 92 -0.28 18.41 1.61
C ALA A 92 0.90 17.72 0.87
N GLU A 93 1.40 18.33 -0.21
CA GLU A 93 2.57 17.83 -0.94
C GLU A 93 3.83 17.81 -0.05
N ALA A 94 4.06 18.87 0.73
CA ALA A 94 5.20 18.93 1.65
C ALA A 94 5.16 17.80 2.70
N ILE A 95 3.97 17.53 3.26
CA ILE A 95 3.76 16.47 4.25
C ILE A 95 3.90 15.07 3.63
N LEU A 96 3.46 14.88 2.39
CA LEU A 96 3.60 13.61 1.67
C LEU A 96 5.03 13.27 1.31
N ARG A 97 5.86 14.27 0.97
CA ARG A 97 7.30 14.05 0.72
C ARG A 97 8.02 13.48 1.93
N GLU A 98 7.54 13.74 3.13
CA GLU A 98 8.11 13.22 4.39
C GLU A 98 7.58 11.84 4.79
N ARG A 99 6.70 11.23 3.99
CA ARG A 99 6.05 9.95 4.34
C ARG A 99 7.03 8.79 4.51
N PHE A 100 8.12 8.76 3.73
CA PHE A 100 9.11 7.69 3.79
C PHE A 100 10.41 8.22 4.40
N THR A 101 10.59 7.91 5.67
CA THR A 101 11.86 8.10 6.38
C THR A 101 12.51 6.74 6.55
N LEU A 102 13.69 6.57 5.95
CA LEU A 102 14.46 5.34 6.03
C LEU A 102 15.11 5.18 7.42
N PRO A 103 15.54 3.97 7.82
CA PRO A 103 16.27 3.74 9.07
C PRO A 103 17.51 4.63 9.23
N SER A 104 18.20 4.98 8.14
CA SER A 104 19.30 5.95 8.11
C SER A 104 18.90 7.40 8.44
N GLY A 105 17.60 7.69 8.52
CA GLY A 105 17.03 9.04 8.67
C GLY A 105 16.93 9.82 7.35
N ARG A 106 17.42 9.26 6.24
CA ARG A 106 17.22 9.80 4.89
C ARG A 106 15.74 9.78 4.53
N GLN A 107 15.25 10.83 3.88
CA GLN A 107 13.89 10.89 3.33
C GLN A 107 13.92 10.85 1.81
N ILE A 108 13.04 10.06 1.22
CA ILE A 108 12.97 9.83 -0.22
C ILE A 108 11.51 9.76 -0.67
N TYR A 109 11.21 10.41 -1.79
CA TYR A 109 9.87 10.42 -2.37
C TYR A 109 9.95 10.42 -3.90
N TYR A 110 9.08 9.67 -4.56
CA TYR A 110 8.94 9.65 -6.01
C TYR A 110 7.61 10.27 -6.41
N GLU A 111 7.65 11.26 -7.31
CA GLU A 111 6.44 11.92 -7.81
C GLU A 111 5.71 11.00 -8.78
N PRO A 112 4.41 10.71 -8.54
CA PRO A 112 3.60 9.94 -9.47
C PRO A 112 3.47 10.64 -10.82
N LYS A 113 3.46 9.86 -11.91
CA LYS A 113 3.42 10.37 -13.28
C LYS A 113 2.37 9.65 -14.11
N LEU A 114 1.54 10.43 -14.81
CA LEU A 114 0.58 9.96 -15.80
C LEU A 114 0.95 10.48 -17.18
N VAL A 115 0.95 9.59 -18.16
CA VAL A 115 1.30 9.89 -19.55
C VAL A 115 0.11 9.61 -20.44
N SER A 116 -0.30 10.58 -21.27
CA SER A 116 -1.34 10.37 -22.27
C SER A 116 -0.86 9.36 -23.32
N LEU A 117 -1.73 8.42 -23.68
CA LEU A 117 -1.44 7.45 -24.75
C LEU A 117 -1.30 8.14 -26.12
N ASP A 118 -1.85 9.34 -26.31
CA ASP A 118 -1.69 10.11 -27.56
C ASP A 118 -0.22 10.46 -27.88
N LEU A 119 0.66 10.40 -26.87
CA LEU A 119 2.10 10.61 -27.01
C LEU A 119 2.89 9.31 -27.22
N ILE A 120 2.20 8.16 -27.25
CA ILE A 120 2.82 6.85 -27.30
C ILE A 120 2.61 6.25 -28.69
N GLU A 121 3.69 6.20 -29.47
CA GLU A 121 3.71 5.55 -30.79
C GLU A 121 3.94 4.03 -30.70
N ALA A 122 4.29 3.52 -29.52
CA ALA A 122 4.51 2.10 -29.32
C ALA A 122 3.18 1.32 -29.44
N GLU A 123 3.22 0.15 -30.06
CA GLU A 123 2.07 -0.75 -30.08
C GLU A 123 1.83 -1.37 -28.69
N PRO A 124 0.57 -1.65 -28.32
CA PRO A 124 0.28 -2.41 -27.12
C PRO A 124 1.01 -3.76 -27.11
N TYR A 125 1.51 -4.15 -25.95
CA TYR A 125 2.08 -5.45 -25.71
C TYR A 125 1.04 -6.55 -26.00
N PRO A 126 1.37 -7.58 -26.79
CA PRO A 126 0.42 -8.62 -27.15
C PRO A 126 0.06 -9.45 -25.92
N LEU A 127 -1.21 -9.42 -25.54
CA LEU A 127 -1.75 -10.23 -24.45
C LEU A 127 -2.34 -11.54 -24.97
N ASN A 128 -2.34 -12.54 -24.10
CA ASN A 128 -3.16 -13.74 -24.27
C ASN A 128 -4.37 -13.64 -23.32
N PRO A 129 -5.55 -13.17 -23.79
CA PRO A 129 -6.70 -12.91 -22.93
C PRO A 129 -7.21 -14.18 -22.22
N ALA A 130 -6.96 -15.36 -22.78
CA ALA A 130 -7.36 -16.64 -22.19
C ALA A 130 -6.45 -17.09 -21.02
N ALA A 131 -5.31 -16.42 -20.81
CA ALA A 131 -4.32 -16.77 -19.80
C ALA A 131 -4.49 -16.00 -18.47
N GLU A 132 -5.33 -14.97 -18.40
CA GLU A 132 -5.32 -14.01 -17.27
C GLU A 132 -6.45 -14.29 -16.26
N HIS A 133 -6.16 -14.40 -14.95
CA HIS A 133 -7.15 -14.57 -13.89
C HIS A 133 -6.83 -13.65 -12.69
N GLY A 134 -7.85 -13.20 -11.93
CA GLY A 134 -7.66 -12.37 -10.73
C GLY A 134 -7.87 -10.89 -10.95
N PHE A 135 -7.16 -10.04 -10.21
CA PHE A 135 -7.28 -8.57 -10.28
C PHE A 135 -6.97 -7.99 -11.67
N MET A 136 -6.39 -8.81 -12.56
CA MET A 136 -6.05 -8.47 -13.93
C MET A 136 -7.13 -8.80 -14.96
N GLN A 137 -8.27 -9.35 -14.52
CA GLN A 137 -9.38 -9.66 -15.42
C GLN A 137 -9.94 -8.38 -16.03
N GLY A 138 -10.00 -8.32 -17.37
CA GLY A 138 -10.54 -7.18 -18.11
C GLY A 138 -9.51 -6.11 -18.51
N ILE A 139 -8.21 -6.34 -18.27
CA ILE A 139 -7.15 -5.51 -18.86
C ILE A 139 -6.88 -6.00 -20.28
N GLU A 140 -7.05 -5.12 -21.27
CA GLU A 140 -6.89 -5.45 -22.68
C GLU A 140 -5.68 -4.76 -23.32
N LEU A 141 -5.23 -3.64 -22.74
CA LEU A 141 -4.11 -2.85 -23.24
C LEU A 141 -3.02 -2.73 -22.17
N LEU A 142 -1.84 -3.25 -22.50
CA LEU A 142 -0.63 -3.18 -21.68
C LEU A 142 0.51 -2.62 -22.51
N TYR A 143 1.35 -1.78 -21.92
CA TYR A 143 2.51 -1.19 -22.59
C TYR A 143 3.77 -1.47 -21.78
N ARG A 144 4.87 -1.78 -22.45
CA ARG A 144 6.14 -1.98 -21.78
C ARG A 144 6.84 -0.63 -21.55
N LEU A 145 7.29 -0.36 -20.33
CA LEU A 145 7.95 0.90 -19.96
C LEU A 145 9.15 1.21 -20.88
N GLY A 146 9.99 0.22 -21.14
CA GLY A 146 11.16 0.34 -21.99
C GLY A 146 10.88 0.57 -23.48
N ASP A 147 9.62 0.44 -23.91
CA ASP A 147 9.21 0.68 -25.30
C ASP A 147 8.61 2.10 -25.46
N LEU A 148 8.29 2.80 -24.36
CA LEU A 148 7.83 4.20 -24.39
C LEU A 148 8.95 5.15 -24.84
N PRO A 149 8.67 6.38 -25.30
CA PRO A 149 9.71 7.40 -25.51
C PRO A 149 10.58 7.65 -24.26
N GLU A 150 11.88 7.90 -24.44
CA GLU A 150 12.86 8.05 -23.34
C GLU A 150 12.43 9.09 -22.29
N ALA A 151 11.85 10.21 -22.72
CA ALA A 151 11.33 11.27 -21.85
C ALA A 151 10.23 10.81 -20.86
N PHE A 152 9.61 9.65 -21.11
CA PHE A 152 8.54 9.09 -20.28
C PHE A 152 9.03 7.96 -19.36
N ARG A 153 10.24 7.46 -19.54
CA ARG A 153 10.80 6.31 -18.79
C ARG A 153 11.34 6.63 -17.40
N SER A 154 11.37 7.92 -17.03
CA SER A 154 11.81 8.38 -15.73
C SER A 154 10.69 9.04 -14.93
N VAL A 155 10.87 9.04 -13.61
CA VAL A 155 10.04 9.76 -12.64
C VAL A 155 10.91 10.73 -11.83
N THR A 156 10.30 11.79 -11.31
CA THR A 156 11.00 12.71 -10.42
C THR A 156 11.21 12.00 -9.08
N MET A 157 12.45 11.97 -8.62
CA MET A 157 12.79 11.57 -7.26
C MET A 157 13.21 12.82 -6.50
N VAL A 158 12.71 13.00 -5.29
CA VAL A 158 13.18 14.03 -4.37
C VAL A 158 13.68 13.38 -3.10
N GLU A 159 14.80 13.87 -2.59
CA GLU A 159 15.40 13.33 -1.38
C GLU A 159 16.06 14.40 -0.51
N ARG A 160 16.29 14.07 0.75
CA ARG A 160 17.19 14.82 1.63
C ARG A 160 17.86 13.90 2.65
N GLY A 161 19.08 14.27 3.04
CA GLY A 161 19.81 13.58 4.10
C GLY A 161 19.17 13.78 5.48
N PRO A 162 19.59 13.00 6.49
CA PRO A 162 19.00 13.01 7.83
C PRO A 162 19.04 14.37 8.54
N THR A 163 20.04 15.20 8.21
CA THR A 163 20.26 16.53 8.78
C THR A 163 20.03 17.67 7.80
N ALA A 164 19.75 17.40 6.53
CA ALA A 164 19.62 18.43 5.49
C ALA A 164 18.19 18.99 5.45
N ASP A 165 18.00 20.30 5.48
CA ASP A 165 16.66 20.91 5.38
C ASP A 165 16.15 21.00 3.94
N GLU A 166 17.07 21.16 2.99
CA GLU A 166 16.75 21.31 1.57
C GLU A 166 16.59 19.94 0.87
N TRP A 167 15.62 19.90 -0.05
CA TRP A 167 15.39 18.76 -0.93
C TRP A 167 16.26 18.86 -2.18
N THR A 168 16.86 17.74 -2.58
CA THR A 168 17.52 17.59 -3.88
C THR A 168 16.61 16.80 -4.81
N THR A 169 16.59 17.19 -6.09
CA THR A 169 15.74 16.58 -7.12
C THR A 169 16.59 15.81 -8.13
N HIS A 170 16.14 14.62 -8.48
CA HIS A 170 16.78 13.68 -9.37
C HIS A 170 15.78 13.13 -10.39
N GLN A 171 16.30 12.50 -11.44
CA GLN A 171 15.51 11.64 -12.31
C GLN A 171 15.84 10.19 -11.99
N ALA A 172 14.83 9.42 -11.62
CA ALA A 172 14.97 7.99 -11.33
C ALA A 172 14.33 7.15 -12.43
N THR A 173 14.90 5.98 -12.69
CA THR A 173 14.38 5.01 -13.66
C THR A 173 13.86 3.77 -12.95
N MET A 174 12.86 3.16 -13.58
CA MET A 174 12.32 1.86 -13.18
C MET A 174 12.74 0.80 -14.19
N ASP A 175 12.55 -0.46 -13.82
CA ASP A 175 12.88 -1.59 -14.68
C ASP A 175 12.12 -1.46 -16.03
N PRO A 176 12.83 -1.47 -17.17
CA PRO A 176 12.23 -1.25 -18.48
C PRO A 176 11.26 -2.37 -18.90
N ASP A 177 11.28 -3.51 -18.22
CA ASP A 177 10.48 -4.67 -18.56
C ASP A 177 9.12 -4.64 -17.85
N ILE A 178 8.85 -3.62 -17.03
CA ILE A 178 7.54 -3.41 -16.41
C ILE A 178 6.47 -3.20 -17.49
N LEU A 179 5.34 -3.93 -17.38
CA LEU A 179 4.15 -3.71 -18.19
C LEU A 179 3.14 -2.85 -17.43
N LEU A 180 2.71 -1.77 -18.07
CA LEU A 180 1.85 -0.71 -17.55
C LEU A 180 0.46 -0.83 -18.18
N PRO A 181 -0.61 -1.02 -17.39
CA PRO A 181 -1.95 -1.11 -17.94
C PRO A 181 -2.45 0.27 -18.36
N ALA A 182 -3.09 0.33 -19.52
CA ALA A 182 -3.76 1.54 -19.98
C ALA A 182 -5.19 1.61 -19.42
N PHE A 183 -5.59 2.80 -18.98
CA PHE A 183 -6.93 3.06 -18.49
C PHE A 183 -7.49 4.33 -19.12
N LYS A 184 -8.82 4.45 -19.12
CA LYS A 184 -9.51 5.63 -19.62
C LYS A 184 -9.95 6.54 -18.48
N GLU A 185 -9.88 7.84 -18.72
CA GLU A 185 -10.20 8.88 -17.75
C GLU A 185 -11.06 9.95 -18.43
N THR A 186 -12.19 10.32 -17.82
CA THR A 186 -12.98 11.47 -18.28
C THR A 186 -12.24 12.77 -17.95
N VAL A 187 -12.17 13.70 -18.90
CA VAL A 187 -11.50 14.99 -18.76
C VAL A 187 -12.45 16.16 -19.05
N VAL A 188 -12.08 17.37 -18.62
CA VAL A 188 -12.83 18.62 -18.79
C VAL A 188 -11.89 19.77 -19.17
N ASP A 189 -12.40 20.75 -19.91
CA ASP A 189 -11.59 21.88 -20.43
C ASP A 189 -11.16 22.89 -19.35
N ALA A 190 -11.87 22.94 -18.23
CA ALA A 190 -11.60 23.86 -17.12
C ALA A 190 -11.77 23.14 -15.78
N ASP A 191 -10.96 23.51 -14.79
CA ASP A 191 -11.03 22.92 -13.45
C ASP A 191 -12.42 23.23 -12.89
N PRO A 192 -13.27 22.24 -12.63
CA PRO A 192 -14.62 22.51 -12.18
C PRO A 192 -14.62 22.79 -10.67
N ILE A 193 -13.59 23.49 -10.16
CA ILE A 193 -13.40 23.96 -8.77
C ILE A 193 -14.69 24.61 -8.20
N ASP A 194 -15.56 25.14 -9.05
CA ASP A 194 -16.83 25.75 -8.66
C ASP A 194 -17.97 24.78 -8.32
N GLN A 195 -17.82 23.46 -8.56
CA GLN A 195 -18.76 22.46 -8.03
C GLN A 195 -18.38 22.05 -6.60
N LEU A 196 -18.48 23.05 -5.73
CA LEU A 196 -18.47 22.97 -4.28
C LEU A 196 -19.44 21.89 -3.77
N THR A 197 -18.89 20.72 -3.45
CA THR A 197 -19.20 20.04 -2.19
C THR A 197 -17.92 19.29 -1.75
N HIS A 198 -17.34 19.67 -0.60
CA HIS A 198 -16.19 19.04 0.09
C HIS A 198 -14.74 19.45 -0.27
N GLY A 199 -14.51 20.31 -1.27
CA GLY A 199 -13.14 20.73 -1.64
C GLY A 199 -12.34 21.49 -0.57
N TYR A 200 -13.02 22.07 0.43
CA TYR A 200 -12.38 22.71 1.60
C TYR A 200 -12.13 21.73 2.76
N ILE A 201 -12.57 20.47 2.67
CA ILE A 201 -12.49 19.51 3.79
C ILE A 201 -11.44 18.43 3.49
N ALA A 202 -11.15 18.18 2.21
CA ALA A 202 -10.24 17.14 1.77
C ALA A 202 -9.39 17.57 0.57
N THR A 203 -8.15 17.11 0.52
CA THR A 203 -7.23 17.36 -0.60
C THR A 203 -7.12 16.12 -1.47
N ARG A 204 -7.08 16.31 -2.80
CA ARG A 204 -7.07 15.24 -3.82
C ARG A 204 -5.66 14.80 -4.16
N LEU A 205 -5.41 13.49 -4.07
CA LEU A 205 -4.18 12.85 -4.52
C LEU A 205 -3.88 13.13 -5.99
N ARG A 206 -4.90 13.13 -6.83
CA ARG A 206 -4.74 13.35 -8.27
C ARG A 206 -4.12 14.71 -8.61
N LYS A 207 -4.27 15.71 -7.74
CA LYS A 207 -3.65 17.04 -7.95
C LYS A 207 -2.12 17.02 -7.81
N TRP A 208 -1.55 15.99 -7.19
CA TRP A 208 -0.09 15.82 -7.04
C TRP A 208 0.52 14.93 -8.12
N VAL A 209 -0.29 14.46 -9.08
CA VAL A 209 0.19 13.62 -10.16
C VAL A 209 0.63 14.50 -11.32
N ARG A 210 1.86 14.30 -11.80
CA ARG A 210 2.35 14.98 -12.99
C ARG A 210 1.68 14.40 -14.23
N HIS A 211 0.88 15.21 -14.91
CA HIS A 211 0.23 14.84 -16.17
C HIS A 211 1.10 15.27 -17.36
N VAL A 212 1.22 14.40 -18.36
CA VAL A 212 2.03 14.63 -19.57
C VAL A 212 1.18 14.37 -20.83
N GLY A 213 1.12 15.36 -21.73
CA GLY A 213 0.46 15.28 -23.05
C GLY A 213 -0.87 15.99 -23.15
N ASP A 214 -1.90 15.51 -22.44
CA ASP A 214 -3.23 16.12 -22.44
C ASP A 214 -3.28 17.29 -21.44
N GLN A 215 -3.61 18.48 -21.93
CA GLN A 215 -3.72 19.71 -21.13
C GLN A 215 -5.08 19.88 -20.45
N ARG A 216 -6.09 19.08 -20.84
CA ARG A 216 -7.39 19.08 -20.18
C ARG A 216 -7.26 18.47 -18.80
N LEU A 217 -8.12 18.93 -17.90
CA LEU A 217 -8.05 18.56 -16.50
C LEU A 217 -8.88 17.30 -16.26
N PRO A 218 -8.45 16.39 -15.38
CA PRO A 218 -9.25 15.21 -15.03
C PRO A 218 -10.58 15.65 -14.43
N ASN A 219 -11.69 15.03 -14.85
CA ASN A 219 -13.00 15.31 -14.27
C ASN A 219 -13.01 14.85 -12.80
N PRO A 220 -13.29 15.75 -11.84
CA PRO A 220 -13.21 15.47 -10.41
C PRO A 220 -14.51 14.96 -9.76
N GLY A 221 -15.58 14.66 -10.52
CA GLY A 221 -16.91 14.32 -9.97
C GLY A 221 -16.92 13.19 -8.91
N ILE A 222 -17.82 13.28 -7.94
CA ILE A 222 -17.98 12.31 -6.81
C ILE A 222 -18.32 10.88 -7.29
N TRP A 223 -18.62 10.70 -8.58
CA TRP A 223 -19.01 9.44 -9.23
C TRP A 223 -17.98 8.93 -10.27
N VAL A 224 -16.77 9.50 -10.31
CA VAL A 224 -15.70 9.18 -11.30
C VAL A 224 -15.32 7.69 -11.34
N HIS A 225 -15.63 6.92 -10.28
CA HIS A 225 -15.44 5.46 -10.27
C HIS A 225 -16.40 4.66 -11.17
N ARG A 226 -17.46 5.25 -11.74
CA ARG A 226 -18.23 4.59 -12.80
C ARG A 226 -17.65 4.81 -14.21
N GLY A 227 -16.71 5.74 -14.38
CA GLY A 227 -16.18 6.12 -15.70
C GLY A 227 -14.79 5.59 -16.02
N ALA A 228 -13.89 5.52 -15.02
CA ALA A 228 -12.56 4.97 -15.23
C ALA A 228 -12.63 3.45 -15.33
N THR A 229 -12.38 2.93 -16.53
CA THR A 229 -12.22 1.49 -16.78
C THR A 229 -10.89 1.26 -17.47
N TRP A 230 -10.51 -0.01 -17.58
CA TRP A 230 -9.42 -0.36 -18.49
C TRP A 230 -9.75 0.13 -19.90
N ALA A 231 -8.71 0.62 -20.58
CA ALA A 231 -8.80 1.01 -21.97
C ALA A 231 -8.90 -0.26 -22.85
N THR A 232 -9.65 -0.15 -23.94
CA THR A 232 -9.90 -1.24 -24.89
C THR A 232 -9.35 -0.90 -26.27
N PRO A 233 -9.15 -1.88 -27.16
CA PRO A 233 -8.79 -1.62 -28.56
C PRO A 233 -9.78 -0.71 -29.29
N ASP A 234 -11.07 -0.75 -28.95
CA ASP A 234 -12.09 0.11 -29.54
C ASP A 234 -11.92 1.58 -29.14
N ASP A 235 -11.45 1.85 -27.93
CA ASP A 235 -11.16 3.22 -27.46
C ASP A 235 -9.98 3.84 -28.25
N LEU A 236 -9.00 3.02 -28.68
CA LEU A 236 -7.91 3.46 -29.57
C LEU A 236 -8.41 3.74 -30.99
N ALA A 237 -9.32 2.89 -31.49
CA ALA A 237 -9.85 3.03 -32.84
C ALA A 237 -10.85 4.19 -32.98
N ASN A 238 -11.55 4.53 -31.89
CA ASN A 238 -12.62 5.54 -31.86
C ASN A 238 -12.46 6.46 -30.63
N PRO A 239 -11.47 7.37 -30.64
CA PRO A 239 -11.22 8.25 -29.50
C PRO A 239 -12.43 9.16 -29.25
N GLN A 240 -12.79 9.33 -27.98
CA GLN A 240 -13.86 10.23 -27.55
C GLN A 240 -13.26 11.56 -27.09
N ASP A 241 -13.88 12.67 -27.46
CA ASP A 241 -13.38 14.01 -27.15
C ASP A 241 -13.41 14.33 -25.64
N ASP A 242 -14.18 13.63 -24.82
CA ASP A 242 -14.26 13.86 -23.36
C ASP A 242 -13.47 12.82 -22.54
N VAL A 243 -12.70 11.97 -23.20
CA VAL A 243 -11.91 10.89 -22.58
C VAL A 243 -10.44 11.00 -22.98
N ALA A 244 -9.55 10.84 -22.00
CA ALA A 244 -8.12 10.65 -22.19
C ALA A 244 -7.75 9.20 -21.85
N LEU A 245 -6.94 8.56 -22.69
CA LEU A 245 -6.32 7.28 -22.37
C LEU A 245 -4.96 7.54 -21.71
N ARG A 246 -4.67 6.88 -20.58
CA ARG A 246 -3.44 7.13 -19.81
C ARG A 246 -2.69 5.87 -19.38
N LEU A 247 -1.38 6.02 -19.22
CA LEU A 247 -0.48 5.10 -18.51
C LEU A 247 -0.05 5.73 -17.18
N ARG A 248 -0.01 4.93 -16.10
CA ARG A 248 0.70 5.27 -14.86
C ARG A 248 2.12 4.75 -14.96
N ILE A 249 3.12 5.61 -14.73
CA ILE A 249 4.47 5.13 -14.46
C ILE A 249 4.51 4.77 -12.97
N GLU A 250 4.68 3.47 -12.71
CA GLU A 250 4.78 2.94 -11.35
C GLU A 250 5.95 3.56 -10.59
N THR A 251 5.75 3.86 -9.30
CA THR A 251 6.78 4.49 -8.46
C THR A 251 6.91 3.78 -7.11
N PRO A 252 8.11 3.72 -6.52
CA PRO A 252 8.30 3.17 -5.18
C PRO A 252 7.57 3.94 -4.07
N SER A 253 7.08 5.15 -4.34
CA SER A 253 6.28 5.97 -3.42
C SER A 253 4.78 5.98 -3.74
N ALA A 254 4.28 5.02 -4.53
CA ALA A 254 2.85 4.92 -4.86
C ALA A 254 1.98 5.04 -3.59
N VAL A 255 0.95 5.88 -3.69
CA VAL A 255 0.47 6.66 -2.53
C VAL A 255 -0.61 5.93 -1.72
N ARG A 256 -1.05 4.72 -2.07
CA ARG A 256 -1.93 3.94 -1.18
C ARG A 256 -1.09 2.98 -0.32
N LEU A 257 -1.27 3.05 1.00
CA LEU A 257 -0.79 2.00 1.91
C LEU A 257 -1.52 0.65 1.70
N HIS A 258 -2.62 0.64 0.94
CA HIS A 258 -3.34 -0.56 0.51
C HIS A 258 -3.10 -0.87 -0.98
N ASP A 259 -2.12 -0.25 -1.64
CA ASP A 259 -1.87 -0.59 -3.03
C ASP A 259 -1.42 -2.03 -3.10
N ILE A 260 -2.08 -2.71 -4.02
CA ILE A 260 -1.68 -3.99 -4.58
C ILE A 260 -0.26 -3.85 -5.17
N GLY A 261 0.30 -2.64 -5.28
CA GLY A 261 1.54 -2.30 -5.97
C GLY A 261 2.83 -2.25 -5.16
N TYR A 262 2.91 -1.68 -3.95
CA TYR A 262 4.21 -1.48 -3.28
C TYR A 262 4.16 -1.44 -1.74
N GLN A 263 5.09 -2.12 -1.08
CA GLN A 263 5.42 -1.86 0.32
C GLN A 263 6.20 -0.54 0.49
N PRO A 264 6.32 0.01 1.71
CA PRO A 264 7.26 1.09 1.96
C PRO A 264 8.65 0.75 1.44
N ILE A 265 9.37 1.76 0.95
CA ILE A 265 10.78 1.63 0.57
C ILE A 265 11.56 1.15 1.81
N MET A 266 12.26 0.04 1.69
CA MET A 266 13.03 -0.56 2.78
C MET A 266 14.52 -0.46 2.50
N GLU A 267 15.30 -0.12 3.52
CA GLU A 267 16.75 -0.07 3.48
C GLU A 267 17.32 -1.40 3.99
N LEU A 268 18.18 -2.04 3.19
CA LEU A 268 18.92 -3.23 3.60
C LEU A 268 20.10 -2.85 4.49
N ALA A 269 20.63 -3.80 5.25
CA ALA A 269 21.85 -3.59 6.04
C ALA A 269 23.07 -3.16 5.19
N SER A 270 23.07 -3.47 3.89
CA SER A 270 24.07 -3.02 2.91
C SER A 270 23.95 -1.53 2.55
N GLY A 271 22.84 -0.87 2.87
CA GLY A 271 22.46 0.47 2.41
C GLY A 271 21.70 0.48 1.08
N GLU A 272 21.58 -0.66 0.39
CA GLU A 272 20.74 -0.79 -0.80
C GLU A 272 19.26 -0.65 -0.44
N LEU A 273 18.46 -0.23 -1.42
CA LEU A 273 17.02 -0.07 -1.24
C LEU A 273 16.28 -1.21 -1.93
N ILE A 274 15.21 -1.70 -1.30
CA ILE A 274 14.26 -2.61 -1.93
C ILE A 274 12.83 -2.09 -1.83
N VAL A 275 12.01 -2.51 -2.78
CA VAL A 275 10.56 -2.39 -2.71
C VAL A 275 9.95 -3.67 -3.23
N SER A 276 9.01 -4.25 -2.48
CA SER A 276 8.20 -5.36 -3.00
C SER A 276 7.02 -4.80 -3.76
N ALA A 277 6.62 -5.48 -4.83
CA ALA A 277 5.56 -5.04 -5.70
C ALA A 277 4.67 -6.17 -6.16
N PHE A 278 3.40 -6.10 -5.79
CA PHE A 278 2.39 -7.03 -6.30
C PHE A 278 1.63 -6.34 -7.47
N GLY A 279 0.99 -7.07 -8.36
CA GLY A 279 0.29 -6.47 -9.52
C GLY A 279 1.20 -5.91 -10.63
N THR A 280 2.45 -5.54 -10.34
CA THR A 280 3.45 -5.15 -11.35
C THR A 280 3.75 -6.34 -12.24
N ARG A 281 3.64 -6.17 -13.56
CA ARG A 281 3.96 -7.21 -14.53
C ARG A 281 5.34 -7.00 -15.08
N LEU A 282 6.08 -8.07 -15.32
CA LEU A 282 7.35 -8.03 -16.03
C LEU A 282 7.24 -8.79 -17.35
N ARG A 283 7.91 -8.28 -18.38
CA ARG A 283 8.19 -9.01 -19.60
C ARG A 283 9.37 -9.96 -19.32
N LEU A 284 9.10 -11.16 -18.83
CA LEU A 284 10.15 -12.16 -18.72
C LEU A 284 10.11 -13.06 -19.97
N ALA A 285 11.27 -13.25 -20.62
CA ALA A 285 11.39 -14.14 -21.77
C ALA A 285 11.25 -15.60 -21.32
N ASP A 286 10.25 -16.30 -21.86
CA ASP A 286 9.99 -17.75 -22.00
C ASP A 286 10.35 -18.78 -20.90
N ASN A 287 11.14 -18.47 -19.87
CA ASN A 287 11.59 -19.46 -18.89
C ASN A 287 11.44 -19.05 -17.43
N LYS A 288 11.03 -17.81 -17.12
CA LYS A 288 10.57 -17.43 -15.77
C LYS A 288 9.49 -16.34 -15.85
N ALA A 289 8.23 -16.73 -16.07
CA ALA A 289 6.95 -15.97 -15.95
C ALA A 289 6.59 -14.93 -17.04
N PRO A 290 5.92 -15.35 -18.13
CA PRO A 290 4.48 -15.14 -18.29
C PRO A 290 3.79 -16.36 -18.95
N GLY A 291 2.72 -16.87 -18.32
CA GLY A 291 2.03 -18.10 -18.72
C GLY A 291 1.41 -18.85 -17.53
N THR A 292 1.75 -18.46 -16.30
CA THR A 292 0.95 -18.80 -15.11
C THR A 292 -0.25 -17.85 -15.06
N LYS A 293 -1.44 -18.38 -14.77
CA LYS A 293 -2.69 -17.61 -14.76
C LYS A 293 -2.80 -16.58 -13.62
N ARG A 294 -1.72 -16.28 -12.90
CA ARG A 294 -1.77 -15.66 -11.58
C ARG A 294 -0.63 -14.66 -11.38
N THR A 295 -0.96 -13.52 -10.79
CA THR A 295 -0.01 -12.47 -10.39
C THR A 295 0.94 -12.95 -9.30
N HIS A 296 2.20 -12.56 -9.39
CA HIS A 296 3.23 -12.79 -8.38
C HIS A 296 3.62 -11.48 -7.70
N CYS A 297 4.20 -11.56 -6.51
CA CYS A 297 4.91 -10.42 -5.93
C CYS A 297 6.34 -10.42 -6.48
N HIS A 298 6.78 -9.27 -6.97
CA HIS A 298 8.13 -9.01 -7.43
C HIS A 298 8.89 -8.19 -6.38
N VAL A 299 10.21 -8.26 -6.38
CA VAL A 299 11.07 -7.38 -5.60
C VAL A 299 11.89 -6.58 -6.60
N PHE A 300 11.94 -5.28 -6.39
CA PHE A 300 12.84 -4.38 -7.10
C PHE A 300 13.91 -3.89 -6.14
N ARG A 301 15.15 -3.86 -6.61
CA ARG A 301 16.32 -3.39 -5.84
C ARG A 301 16.93 -2.17 -6.51
N SER A 302 17.45 -1.26 -5.69
CA SER A 302 18.31 -0.17 -6.12
C SER A 302 19.63 -0.20 -5.36
N SER A 303 20.72 -0.35 -6.11
CA SER A 303 22.11 -0.23 -5.65
C SER A 303 22.71 1.16 -5.92
N SER A 304 21.85 2.11 -6.33
CA SER A 304 22.22 3.47 -6.76
C SER A 304 21.46 4.53 -5.98
N ASP A 305 21.27 4.29 -4.68
CA ASP A 305 20.56 5.18 -3.77
C ASP A 305 19.13 5.53 -4.22
N GLY A 306 18.47 4.67 -5.01
CA GLY A 306 17.12 4.93 -5.54
C GLY A 306 17.08 5.55 -6.94
N LEU A 307 18.22 5.87 -7.55
CA LEU A 307 18.26 6.47 -8.89
C LEU A 307 17.87 5.50 -10.01
N ALA A 308 18.14 4.21 -9.83
CA ALA A 308 17.73 3.16 -10.77
C ALA A 308 17.20 1.94 -10.01
N TRP A 309 16.02 1.49 -10.40
CA TRP A 309 15.37 0.29 -9.87
C TRP A 309 15.37 -0.82 -10.91
N GLN A 310 15.74 -2.03 -10.49
CA GLN A 310 15.74 -3.21 -11.36
C GLN A 310 15.03 -4.36 -10.65
N HIS A 311 14.41 -5.24 -11.43
CA HIS A 311 13.88 -6.49 -10.91
C HIS A 311 15.02 -7.29 -10.26
N ASP A 312 14.78 -7.75 -9.05
CA ASP A 312 15.73 -8.50 -8.23
C ASP A 312 15.31 -9.97 -8.08
N SER A 313 14.08 -10.18 -7.64
CA SER A 313 13.56 -11.51 -7.33
C SER A 313 12.03 -11.55 -7.43
N THR A 314 11.48 -12.76 -7.41
CA THR A 314 10.03 -12.99 -7.49
C THR A 314 9.63 -13.96 -6.41
N PHE A 315 8.59 -13.62 -5.64
CA PHE A 315 7.97 -14.55 -4.72
C PHE A 315 7.35 -15.70 -5.54
N PRO A 316 7.83 -16.94 -5.40
CA PRO A 316 7.58 -17.99 -6.38
C PRO A 316 6.16 -18.56 -6.33
N HIS A 317 5.41 -18.26 -5.27
CA HIS A 317 4.06 -18.77 -5.06
C HIS A 317 3.02 -17.73 -5.49
N ALA A 318 2.10 -18.14 -6.35
CA ALA A 318 0.87 -17.38 -6.62
C ALA A 318 -0.39 -18.05 -6.02
N GLN A 319 -0.22 -19.22 -5.41
CA GLN A 319 -1.25 -19.98 -4.71
C GLN A 319 -0.62 -20.99 -3.75
N ILE A 320 -1.31 -21.31 -2.66
CA ILE A 320 -1.07 -22.48 -1.82
C ILE A 320 -2.39 -23.21 -1.62
N GLY A 321 -2.48 -24.49 -2.03
CA GLY A 321 -3.76 -25.21 -2.00
C GLY A 321 -4.82 -24.50 -2.85
N ASP A 322 -5.97 -24.17 -2.26
CA ASP A 322 -7.04 -23.37 -2.89
C ASP A 322 -6.86 -21.85 -2.71
N ASP A 323 -5.92 -21.44 -1.87
CA ASP A 323 -5.74 -20.06 -1.44
C ASP A 323 -4.86 -19.27 -2.42
N VAL A 324 -5.48 -18.35 -3.17
CA VAL A 324 -4.79 -17.46 -4.12
C VAL A 324 -3.99 -16.44 -3.33
N ILE A 325 -2.75 -16.18 -3.72
CA ILE A 325 -1.95 -15.11 -3.11
C ILE A 325 -2.41 -13.76 -3.65
N ALA A 326 -2.81 -12.87 -2.74
CA ALA A 326 -3.39 -11.58 -3.09
C ALA A 326 -2.45 -10.41 -2.79
N GLN A 327 -1.59 -10.51 -1.77
CA GLN A 327 -0.54 -9.53 -1.44
C GLN A 327 0.58 -10.24 -0.69
N VAL A 328 1.81 -9.73 -0.79
CA VAL A 328 2.96 -10.22 -0.01
C VAL A 328 3.65 -9.02 0.63
N HIS A 329 3.89 -9.11 1.92
CA HIS A 329 4.57 -8.11 2.71
C HIS A 329 5.92 -8.66 3.18
N ILE A 330 7.01 -8.18 2.57
CA ILE A 330 8.40 -8.47 2.92
C ILE A 330 8.84 -7.63 4.12
N THR A 331 9.63 -8.24 5.00
CA THR A 331 10.45 -7.56 6.00
C THR A 331 11.87 -8.12 5.89
N PRO A 332 12.83 -7.32 5.40
CA PRO A 332 14.22 -7.72 5.39
C PRO A 332 14.83 -7.58 6.79
N ASN A 333 16.08 -8.01 6.92
CA ASN A 333 16.92 -7.78 8.10
C ASN A 333 16.31 -8.28 9.42
N MET A 334 15.64 -9.44 9.41
CA MET A 334 15.29 -10.11 10.66
C MET A 334 16.57 -10.32 11.50
N PRO A 335 16.50 -10.38 12.85
CA PRO A 335 17.69 -10.54 13.69
C PRO A 335 18.61 -11.70 13.34
N ALA A 336 18.07 -12.81 12.80
CA ALA A 336 18.86 -13.94 12.32
C ALA A 336 19.49 -13.75 10.92
N GLY A 337 19.28 -12.59 10.29
CA GLY A 337 19.80 -12.22 8.97
C GLY A 337 18.90 -12.60 7.80
N ASN A 338 17.84 -13.37 8.04
CA ASN A 338 16.89 -13.78 6.99
C ASN A 338 15.88 -12.68 6.64
N TRP A 339 15.19 -12.87 5.53
CA TRP A 339 14.01 -12.10 5.16
C TRP A 339 12.74 -12.89 5.50
N LEU A 340 11.66 -12.14 5.74
CA LEU A 340 10.35 -12.65 6.10
C LEU A 340 9.32 -12.16 5.07
N ALA A 341 8.43 -13.03 4.60
CA ALA A 341 7.26 -12.69 3.80
C ALA A 341 5.99 -13.06 4.55
N ALA A 342 5.12 -12.08 4.80
CA ALA A 342 3.75 -12.30 5.26
C ALA A 342 2.78 -12.19 4.09
N VAL A 343 1.96 -13.21 3.90
CA VAL A 343 1.22 -13.43 2.66
C VAL A 343 -0.27 -13.35 2.93
N ARG A 344 -0.91 -12.38 2.28
CA ARG A 344 -2.37 -12.30 2.19
C ARG A 344 -2.85 -13.30 1.19
N THR A 345 -3.83 -14.09 1.59
CA THR A 345 -4.49 -15.03 0.69
C THR A 345 -5.95 -14.63 0.44
N TRP A 346 -6.52 -15.24 -0.58
CA TRP A 346 -7.93 -15.14 -0.91
C TRP A 346 -8.43 -16.50 -1.41
N ASN A 347 -9.35 -17.10 -0.65
CA ASN A 347 -10.08 -18.27 -1.07
C ASN A 347 -11.36 -17.84 -1.80
N ARG A 348 -11.43 -18.05 -3.12
CA ARG A 348 -12.58 -17.62 -3.94
C ARG A 348 -13.86 -18.42 -3.67
N GLN A 349 -13.76 -19.60 -3.09
CA GLN A 349 -14.92 -20.44 -2.77
C GLN A 349 -15.38 -20.25 -1.32
N ALA A 350 -14.69 -19.42 -0.54
CA ALA A 350 -14.96 -19.21 0.86
C ALA A 350 -14.99 -17.72 1.24
N THR A 351 -15.03 -17.44 2.54
CA THR A 351 -15.05 -16.07 3.04
C THR A 351 -13.64 -15.57 3.35
N THR A 352 -13.48 -14.28 3.66
CA THR A 352 -12.21 -13.74 4.16
C THR A 352 -11.75 -14.42 5.47
N ALA A 353 -12.71 -14.98 6.23
CA ALA A 353 -12.43 -15.73 7.47
C ALA A 353 -11.70 -17.04 7.23
N ASP A 354 -11.79 -17.56 5.99
CA ASP A 354 -11.23 -18.83 5.55
C ASP A 354 -10.05 -18.61 4.59
N SER A 355 -9.41 -17.44 4.66
CA SER A 355 -8.29 -17.02 3.82
C SER A 355 -7.05 -16.80 4.69
N PRO A 356 -6.26 -17.85 4.97
CA PRO A 356 -5.26 -17.85 6.02
C PRO A 356 -4.08 -16.91 5.77
N LEU A 357 -3.54 -16.36 6.86
CA LEU A 357 -2.28 -15.63 6.83
C LEU A 357 -1.15 -16.65 6.74
N LEU A 358 -0.32 -16.54 5.70
CA LEU A 358 0.84 -17.41 5.54
C LEU A 358 2.14 -16.65 5.81
N ILE A 359 3.14 -17.37 6.29
CA ILE A 359 4.51 -16.88 6.46
C ILE A 359 5.47 -17.71 5.62
N SER A 360 6.44 -17.06 5.00
CA SER A 360 7.58 -17.69 4.34
C SER A 360 8.86 -16.92 4.68
N THR A 361 10.01 -17.57 4.61
CA THR A 361 11.31 -17.00 4.93
C THR A 361 12.30 -17.22 3.80
N SER A 362 13.31 -16.36 3.71
CA SER A 362 14.41 -16.46 2.75
C SER A 362 15.73 -16.20 3.46
N ASP A 363 16.71 -17.09 3.27
CA ASP A 363 18.07 -16.95 3.82
C ASP A 363 19.06 -16.40 2.78
N ASP A 364 18.57 -15.99 1.61
CA ASP A 364 19.34 -15.56 0.44
C ASP A 364 18.77 -14.27 -0.18
N GLU A 365 18.31 -13.34 0.66
CA GLU A 365 17.82 -12.01 0.26
C GLU A 365 16.70 -12.05 -0.79
N GLY A 366 15.73 -12.93 -0.59
CA GLY A 366 14.53 -13.05 -1.41
C GLY A 366 14.71 -13.83 -2.71
N GLN A 367 15.91 -14.37 -2.98
CA GLN A 367 16.19 -15.14 -4.18
C GLN A 367 15.47 -16.51 -4.18
N SER A 368 15.33 -17.12 -3.02
CA SER A 368 14.51 -18.31 -2.79
C SER A 368 13.71 -18.19 -1.48
N TRP A 369 12.59 -18.91 -1.41
CA TRP A 369 11.64 -18.82 -0.31
C TRP A 369 11.24 -20.21 0.17
N THR A 370 11.07 -20.37 1.48
CA THR A 370 10.49 -21.59 2.06
C THR A 370 9.03 -21.74 1.67
N CYS A 371 8.51 -22.96 1.67
CA CYS A 371 7.08 -23.19 1.42
C CYS A 371 6.22 -22.40 2.44
N PRO A 372 5.29 -21.54 2.00
CA PRO A 372 4.49 -20.74 2.93
C PRO A 372 3.68 -21.59 3.89
N MET A 373 3.69 -21.22 5.17
CA MET A 373 2.98 -21.92 6.24
C MET A 373 1.91 -21.02 6.83
N ALA A 374 0.69 -21.56 6.96
CA ALA A 374 -0.42 -20.86 7.59
C ALA A 374 -0.17 -20.67 9.09
N ILE A 375 -0.36 -19.46 9.58
CA ILE A 375 -0.23 -19.13 11.01
C ILE A 375 -1.56 -18.68 11.62
N ARG A 376 -2.47 -18.07 10.85
CA ARG A 376 -3.77 -17.55 11.32
C ARG A 376 -4.87 -17.77 10.27
N PRO A 377 -6.16 -17.80 10.66
CA PRO A 377 -7.26 -18.16 9.75
C PRO A 377 -7.63 -17.06 8.74
N SER A 378 -7.32 -15.79 9.06
CA SER A 378 -7.60 -14.64 8.20
C SER A 378 -6.33 -13.83 7.93
N SER A 379 -6.30 -13.09 6.82
CA SER A 379 -5.05 -12.51 6.30
C SER A 379 -5.18 -11.11 5.71
N THR A 380 -6.32 -10.43 5.88
CA THR A 380 -6.49 -9.10 5.31
C THR A 380 -5.45 -8.13 5.87
N ASN A 381 -4.73 -7.44 4.98
CA ASN A 381 -3.70 -6.45 5.26
C ASN A 381 -2.61 -6.93 6.23
N PRO A 382 -1.70 -7.83 5.80
CA PRO A 382 -0.60 -8.34 6.61
C PRO A 382 0.55 -7.33 6.78
N ALA A 383 0.19 -6.04 6.96
CA ALA A 383 1.11 -4.95 7.24
C ALA A 383 1.77 -5.13 8.61
N GLY A 384 2.83 -4.37 8.84
CA GLY A 384 3.62 -4.38 10.07
C GLY A 384 5.10 -4.26 9.78
N GLY A 385 5.92 -4.34 10.83
CA GLY A 385 7.34 -4.04 10.75
C GLY A 385 8.19 -4.88 11.68
N LEU A 386 9.45 -4.45 11.80
CA LEU A 386 10.45 -4.96 12.73
C LEU A 386 10.86 -3.80 13.64
N LEU A 387 10.68 -3.97 14.94
CA LEU A 387 11.11 -3.00 15.95
C LEU A 387 12.62 -3.15 16.20
N ALA A 388 13.26 -2.06 16.64
CA ALA A 388 14.71 -2.06 16.91
C ALA A 388 15.11 -3.02 18.05
N ASN A 389 14.17 -3.40 18.91
CA ASN A 389 14.37 -4.44 19.93
C ASN A 389 14.33 -5.88 19.37
N GLY A 390 14.18 -6.05 18.05
CA GLY A 390 14.20 -7.35 17.36
C GLY A 390 12.85 -8.04 17.25
N VAL A 391 11.76 -7.45 17.76
CA VAL A 391 10.41 -8.02 17.65
C VAL A 391 9.78 -7.63 16.32
N ALA A 392 9.35 -8.61 15.54
CA ALA A 392 8.52 -8.39 14.36
C ALA A 392 7.04 -8.47 14.75
N TYR A 393 6.19 -7.72 14.04
CA TYR A 393 4.73 -7.77 14.23
C TYR A 393 4.00 -7.77 12.90
N ARG A 394 2.79 -8.35 12.90
CA ARG A 394 1.88 -8.38 11.76
C ARG A 394 0.46 -8.08 12.17
N MET A 395 -0.13 -7.12 11.50
CA MET A 395 -1.57 -6.95 11.46
C MET A 395 -2.19 -8.06 10.63
N TYR A 396 -3.41 -8.45 10.97
CA TYR A 396 -4.22 -9.32 10.11
C TYR A 396 -5.69 -9.23 10.52
N GLY A 397 -6.59 -9.68 9.64
CA GLY A 397 -8.00 -9.75 10.01
C GLY A 397 -8.95 -10.02 8.87
N ARG A 398 -10.18 -9.54 9.11
CA ARG A 398 -11.43 -9.76 8.39
C ARG A 398 -11.91 -11.22 8.42
N PRO A 399 -12.84 -11.57 9.33
CA PRO A 399 -13.51 -10.72 10.31
C PRO A 399 -12.56 -10.26 11.42
N GLY A 400 -12.92 -9.15 12.10
CA GLY A 400 -12.10 -8.53 13.15
C GLY A 400 -10.78 -7.93 12.65
N GLN A 401 -9.99 -7.43 13.59
CA GLN A 401 -8.63 -6.92 13.37
C GLN A 401 -7.74 -7.32 14.53
N PHE A 402 -6.57 -7.86 14.22
CA PHE A 402 -5.63 -8.42 15.19
C PHE A 402 -4.19 -7.98 14.89
N ILE A 403 -3.32 -8.15 15.88
CA ILE A 403 -1.87 -8.11 15.70
C ILE A 403 -1.29 -9.39 16.28
N THR A 404 -0.32 -10.00 15.61
CA THR A 404 0.50 -11.11 16.10
C THR A 404 1.97 -10.71 16.12
N PHE A 405 2.76 -11.31 17.00
CA PHE A 405 4.15 -10.93 17.24
C PHE A 405 5.11 -12.10 17.11
N CYS A 406 6.34 -11.81 16.73
CA CYS A 406 7.41 -12.77 16.60
C CYS A 406 8.69 -12.24 17.27
N GLY A 407 9.10 -12.92 18.35
CA GLY A 407 10.30 -12.56 19.14
C GLY A 407 11.48 -13.50 18.95
N ASP A 408 11.39 -14.50 18.06
CA ASP A 408 12.45 -15.49 17.87
C ASP A 408 13.58 -15.03 16.93
N GLY A 409 13.43 -13.87 16.29
CA GLY A 409 14.40 -13.30 15.37
C GLY A 409 14.49 -13.98 14.00
N GLU A 410 13.76 -15.07 13.76
CA GLU A 410 13.76 -15.85 12.52
C GLU A 410 12.43 -15.74 11.76
N GLY A 411 11.35 -15.36 12.43
CA GLY A 411 10.01 -15.30 11.84
C GLY A 411 9.24 -16.61 11.91
N ARG A 412 9.56 -17.51 12.86
CA ARG A 412 8.99 -18.87 12.90
C ARG A 412 7.94 -19.07 13.99
N ARG A 413 8.07 -18.37 15.11
CA ARG A 413 7.19 -18.48 16.29
C ARG A 413 6.37 -17.21 16.45
N TRP A 414 5.08 -17.33 16.13
CA TRP A 414 4.12 -16.23 16.15
C TRP A 414 3.08 -16.41 17.26
N GLY A 415 2.92 -15.40 18.10
CA GLY A 415 2.08 -15.47 19.30
C GLY A 415 1.78 -14.12 19.93
N ASN A 416 1.27 -14.16 21.18
CA ASN A 416 0.82 -13.01 21.95
C ASN A 416 -0.19 -12.12 21.20
N ASP A 417 -1.11 -12.74 20.47
CA ASP A 417 -2.04 -12.01 19.63
C ASP A 417 -2.92 -11.06 20.44
N VAL A 418 -3.15 -9.89 19.86
CA VAL A 418 -4.03 -8.87 20.44
C VAL A 418 -5.20 -8.59 19.50
N CYS A 419 -6.39 -8.49 20.08
CA CYS A 419 -7.60 -8.08 19.39
C CYS A 419 -7.76 -6.56 19.44
N LEU A 420 -7.83 -5.92 18.27
CA LEU A 420 -8.16 -4.50 18.13
C LEU A 420 -9.65 -4.30 17.85
N VAL A 421 -10.21 -5.16 17.00
CA VAL A 421 -11.63 -5.18 16.65
C VAL A 421 -12.09 -6.64 16.70
N PRO A 422 -13.12 -6.98 17.49
CA PRO A 422 -13.58 -8.36 17.62
C PRO A 422 -14.24 -8.85 16.32
N VAL A 423 -14.30 -10.17 16.15
CA VAL A 423 -14.85 -10.81 14.94
C VAL A 423 -16.32 -10.51 14.67
N ASP A 424 -17.09 -10.14 15.70
CA ASP A 424 -18.50 -9.76 15.62
C ASP A 424 -18.71 -8.26 15.37
N SER A 425 -17.63 -7.48 15.30
CA SER A 425 -17.65 -6.08 14.85
C SER A 425 -17.22 -5.96 13.39
N ASP A 426 -17.57 -4.84 12.78
CA ASP A 426 -17.33 -4.57 11.36
C ASP A 426 -16.08 -3.69 11.19
N THR A 427 -15.22 -4.06 10.26
CA THR A 427 -13.99 -3.32 9.93
C THR A 427 -13.52 -3.70 8.53
N CYS A 428 -12.79 -2.80 7.85
CA CYS A 428 -12.07 -3.21 6.65
C CYS A 428 -10.81 -4.02 6.97
N ALA A 429 -10.36 -4.09 8.22
CA ALA A 429 -9.09 -4.73 8.58
C ALA A 429 -7.84 -4.13 7.91
N ASN A 430 -7.98 -3.07 7.13
CA ASN A 430 -6.86 -2.33 6.56
C ASN A 430 -6.39 -1.31 7.60
N SER A 431 -5.10 -1.37 7.88
CA SER A 431 -4.43 -0.63 8.93
C SER A 431 -3.07 -0.15 8.45
N SER A 432 -2.56 0.86 9.12
CA SER A 432 -1.23 1.44 8.90
C SER A 432 -0.57 1.63 10.24
N ASP A 433 0.74 1.55 10.28
CA ASP A 433 1.51 1.71 11.49
C ASP A 433 2.65 2.72 11.31
N VAL A 434 3.13 3.27 12.44
CA VAL A 434 4.32 4.11 12.50
C VAL A 434 5.11 3.75 13.76
N VAL A 435 6.40 3.48 13.61
CA VAL A 435 7.29 3.20 14.73
C VAL A 435 7.52 4.49 15.54
N LEU A 436 7.29 4.42 16.84
CA LEU A 436 7.46 5.55 17.77
C LEU A 436 8.78 5.46 18.55
N GLY A 437 9.32 4.26 18.70
CA GLY A 437 10.55 3.99 19.43
C GLY A 437 11.04 2.55 19.26
N ALA A 438 12.05 2.16 20.03
CA ALA A 438 12.69 0.85 19.89
C ALA A 438 11.79 -0.33 20.25
N ASP A 439 10.76 -0.11 21.07
CA ASP A 439 9.85 -1.10 21.63
C ASP A 439 8.37 -0.76 21.42
N ARG A 440 8.08 0.29 20.65
CA ARG A 440 6.71 0.80 20.50
C ARG A 440 6.40 1.37 19.13
N PHE A 441 5.15 1.22 18.73
CA PHE A 441 4.58 1.76 17.51
C PHE A 441 3.14 2.21 17.74
N MET A 442 2.62 3.01 16.83
CA MET A 442 1.21 3.37 16.78
C MET A 442 0.56 2.71 15.59
N ILE A 443 -0.63 2.14 15.81
CA ILE A 443 -1.46 1.58 14.74
C ILE A 443 -2.67 2.47 14.50
N ALA A 444 -2.96 2.77 13.24
CA ALA A 444 -4.22 3.33 12.77
C ALA A 444 -5.07 2.24 12.13
N TYR A 445 -6.33 2.11 12.55
CA TYR A 445 -7.25 1.07 12.10
C TYR A 445 -8.70 1.59 12.07
N THR A 446 -9.60 0.80 11.51
CA THR A 446 -11.02 1.15 11.44
C THR A 446 -11.87 0.28 12.36
N ASP A 447 -12.86 0.87 13.00
CA ASP A 447 -13.94 0.19 13.72
C ASP A 447 -15.27 0.80 13.28
N TYR A 448 -16.13 0.00 12.68
CA TYR A 448 -17.39 0.49 12.11
C TYR A 448 -18.50 0.58 13.15
N ARG A 449 -18.29 0.00 14.33
CA ARG A 449 -19.25 -0.01 15.43
C ARG A 449 -18.79 0.77 16.65
N HIS A 450 -17.84 1.70 16.46
CA HIS A 450 -17.34 2.54 17.52
C HIS A 450 -18.47 3.38 18.13
N VAL A 451 -18.56 3.37 19.46
CA VAL A 451 -19.54 4.16 20.21
C VAL A 451 -18.89 5.47 20.63
N ASP A 452 -19.36 6.58 20.08
CA ASP A 452 -18.83 7.91 20.40
C ASP A 452 -19.19 8.36 21.82
N ALA A 453 -18.63 9.50 22.26
CA ALA A 453 -18.88 10.05 23.60
C ALA A 453 -20.35 10.39 23.89
N ALA A 454 -21.20 10.48 22.86
CA ALA A 454 -22.64 10.70 22.99
C ALA A 454 -23.46 9.39 22.95
N GLY A 455 -22.79 8.23 22.89
CA GLY A 455 -23.44 6.92 22.86
C GLY A 455 -23.91 6.48 21.46
N ARG A 456 -23.46 7.15 20.39
CA ARG A 456 -23.90 6.85 19.01
C ARG A 456 -22.89 5.93 18.32
N VAL A 457 -23.40 4.96 17.57
CA VAL A 457 -22.58 4.06 16.76
C VAL A 457 -22.15 4.76 15.47
N ARG A 458 -20.85 4.81 15.22
CA ARG A 458 -20.26 5.44 14.03
C ARG A 458 -19.08 4.63 13.51
N LYS A 459 -18.88 4.68 12.20
CA LYS A 459 -17.61 4.28 11.62
C LYS A 459 -16.50 5.24 12.07
N ALA A 460 -15.41 4.69 12.56
CA ALA A 460 -14.29 5.45 13.08
C ALA A 460 -12.97 4.98 12.50
N VAL A 461 -12.04 5.92 12.35
CA VAL A 461 -10.61 5.64 12.35
C VAL A 461 -10.10 5.90 13.75
N LEU A 462 -9.47 4.88 14.34
CA LEU A 462 -8.88 4.90 15.67
C LEU A 462 -7.37 4.74 15.54
N VAL A 463 -6.64 5.31 16.50
CA VAL A 463 -5.24 4.97 16.74
C VAL A 463 -5.04 4.37 18.11
N ARG A 464 -4.00 3.56 18.25
CA ARG A 464 -3.61 2.96 19.53
C ARG A 464 -2.10 2.77 19.59
N GLU A 465 -1.48 3.13 20.71
CA GLU A 465 -0.09 2.75 20.97
C GLU A 465 -0.02 1.27 21.32
N VAL A 466 1.01 0.60 20.80
CA VAL A 466 1.38 -0.77 21.14
C VAL A 466 2.83 -0.76 21.62
N VAL A 467 3.06 -1.27 22.82
CA VAL A 467 4.40 -1.45 23.39
C VAL A 467 4.67 -2.94 23.54
N VAL A 468 5.82 -3.40 23.07
CA VAL A 468 6.21 -4.81 23.07
C VAL A 468 7.61 -4.95 23.62
N GLU A 469 7.74 -5.63 24.75
CA GLU A 469 9.01 -5.93 25.37
C GLU A 469 9.40 -7.39 25.04
N PRO A 470 10.64 -7.66 24.60
CA PRO A 470 11.14 -9.02 24.42
C PRO A 470 11.17 -9.76 25.76
N PRO A 471 11.31 -11.11 25.77
CA PRO A 471 11.41 -11.85 27.01
C PRO A 471 12.59 -11.33 27.83
N THR A 472 12.38 -11.02 29.11
CA THR A 472 13.49 -10.78 30.04
C THR A 472 14.34 -12.04 30.12
N THR A 473 15.57 -11.98 29.60
CA THR A 473 16.59 -13.03 29.71
C THR A 473 17.08 -13.22 31.13
#